data_AF-A0A7J3UAP9-F1
#
_entry.id   AF-A0A7J3UAP9-F1
#
_cell.length_a   1.000
_cell.length_b   1.000
_cell.length_c   1.000
_cell.angle_alpha   90.00
_cell.angle_beta   90.00
_cell.angle_gamma   90.00
#
_symmetry.space_group_name_H-M   'P 1'
#
loop_
_entity.id
_entity.type
_entity.pdbx_description
1 polymer ?
#
loop_
_entity_poly.entity_id
_entity_poly.type
_entity_poly.pdbx_seq_one_letter_code
_entity_poly.pdbx_strand_id
1 'polypeptide(L)'
;MAIERKFVVEGERRMLIKEYLKKETEKAGFGGIEIQRTPMGTLISLITERPGLIIGRGGKNIKKLTDDLAEKFDMENPQIEIEEVGNKAPLNGQIMAYKV
;
A
#
# COMPACT_ATOMS: atom_id res chain seq x y z
N MET A 1 -15.58 -26.03 -0.37
CA MET A 1 -15.82 -25.31 0.90
C MET A 1 -14.57 -24.71 1.55
N ALA A 2 -13.47 -25.45 1.79
CA ALA A 2 -12.30 -24.87 2.48
C ALA A 2 -11.52 -23.82 1.64
N ILE A 3 -11.42 -24.04 0.33
CA ILE A 3 -10.71 -23.13 -0.60
C ILE A 3 -11.47 -21.81 -0.77
N GLU A 4 -12.80 -21.87 -0.93
CA GLU A 4 -13.64 -20.69 -1.08
C GLU A 4 -13.58 -19.80 0.17
N ARG A 5 -13.65 -20.39 1.37
CA ARG A 5 -13.51 -19.62 2.62
C ARG A 5 -12.14 -18.95 2.74
N LYS A 6 -11.07 -19.66 2.36
CA LYS A 6 -9.71 -19.09 2.36
C LYS A 6 -9.58 -17.93 1.38
N PHE A 7 -10.19 -18.05 0.20
CA PHE A 7 -10.19 -16.99 -0.81
C PHE A 7 -10.94 -15.74 -0.33
N VAL A 8 -12.11 -15.92 0.29
CA VAL A 8 -12.91 -14.81 0.84
C VAL A 8 -12.15 -14.09 1.95
N VAL A 9 -11.60 -14.82 2.93
CA VAL A 9 -10.82 -14.23 4.03
C VAL A 9 -9.58 -13.49 3.53
N GLU A 10 -8.90 -14.04 2.52
CA GLU A 10 -7.76 -13.37 1.91
C GLU A 10 -8.18 -12.11 1.14
N GLY A 11 -9.29 -12.16 0.42
CA GLY A 11 -9.86 -11.01 -0.29
C GLY A 11 -10.25 -9.88 0.65
N GLU A 12 -10.93 -10.22 1.75
CA GLU A 12 -11.28 -9.28 2.83
C GLU A 12 -10.01 -8.61 3.40
N ARG A 13 -9.01 -9.41 3.78
CA ARG A 13 -7.74 -8.87 4.31
C ARG A 13 -7.08 -7.92 3.31
N ARG A 14 -7.00 -8.30 2.02
CA ARG A 14 -6.44 -7.44 0.97
C ARG A 14 -7.20 -6.13 0.82
N MET A 15 -8.53 -6.16 0.90
CA MET A 15 -9.36 -4.95 0.83
C MET A 15 -9.06 -4.01 2.00
N LEU A 16 -9.02 -4.54 3.22
CA LEU A 16 -8.76 -3.74 4.42
C LEU A 16 -7.38 -3.08 4.39
N ILE A 17 -6.34 -3.81 3.94
CA ILE A 17 -4.99 -3.25 3.76
C ILE A 17 -5.00 -2.12 2.74
N LYS A 18 -5.66 -2.32 1.59
CA LYS A 18 -5.76 -1.28 0.55
C LYS A 18 -6.44 -0.03 1.09
N GLU A 19 -7.55 -0.17 1.81
CA GLU A 19 -8.26 0.96 2.42
C GLU A 19 -7.41 1.69 3.46
N TYR A 20 -6.68 0.95 4.29
CA TYR A 20 -5.77 1.53 5.28
C TYR A 20 -4.67 2.37 4.63
N LEU A 21 -3.91 1.77 3.70
CA LEU A 21 -2.80 2.43 3.03
C LEU A 21 -3.27 3.60 2.18
N LYS A 22 -4.42 3.47 1.51
CA LYS A 22 -5.03 4.56 0.74
C LYS A 22 -5.31 5.78 1.61
N LYS A 23 -5.89 5.60 2.81
CA LYS A 23 -6.15 6.71 3.75
C LYS A 23 -4.87 7.36 4.25
N GLU A 24 -3.86 6.56 4.61
CA GLU A 24 -2.58 7.10 5.11
C GLU A 24 -1.77 7.81 4.03
N THR A 25 -1.94 7.44 2.75
CA THR A 25 -1.16 7.96 1.62
C THR A 25 -1.93 8.93 0.72
N GLU A 26 -3.18 9.27 1.06
CA GLU A 26 -4.04 10.17 0.30
C GLU A 26 -3.35 11.52 0.00
N LYS A 27 -2.72 12.12 1.03
CA LYS A 27 -1.99 13.39 0.91
C LYS A 27 -0.76 13.33 0.00
N ALA A 28 -0.25 12.14 -0.27
CA ALA A 28 0.91 11.92 -1.13
C ALA A 28 0.54 11.73 -2.61
N GLY A 29 -0.75 11.67 -2.95
CA GLY A 29 -1.22 11.40 -4.31
C GLY A 29 -1.21 9.91 -4.61
N PHE A 30 -2.17 9.21 -4.01
CA PHE A 30 -2.35 7.77 -4.15
C PHE A 30 -2.62 7.36 -5.60
N GLY A 31 -1.75 6.53 -6.18
CA GLY A 31 -1.88 6.03 -7.56
C GLY A 31 -2.15 4.55 -7.71
N GLY A 32 -2.01 3.77 -6.63
CA GLY A 32 -2.31 2.34 -6.64
C GLY A 32 -1.48 1.56 -5.64
N ILE A 33 -1.94 0.35 -5.35
CA ILE A 33 -1.24 -0.64 -4.53
C ILE A 33 -1.26 -1.98 -5.23
N GLU A 34 -0.09 -2.59 -5.31
CA GLU A 34 0.09 -3.99 -5.66
C GLU A 34 0.60 -4.77 -4.44
N ILE A 35 0.02 -5.95 -4.17
CA ILE A 35 0.40 -6.81 -3.06
C ILE A 35 0.81 -8.15 -3.64
N GLN A 36 2.08 -8.48 -3.50
CA GLN A 36 2.68 -9.72 -3.97
C GLN A 36 3.17 -10.53 -2.76
N ARG A 37 2.71 -11.77 -2.63
CA ARG A 37 3.20 -12.69 -1.61
C ARG A 37 4.40 -13.43 -2.17
N THR A 38 5.53 -13.29 -1.50
CA THR A 38 6.76 -14.03 -1.79
C THR A 38 7.04 -15.02 -0.67
N PRO A 39 7.86 -16.06 -0.89
CA PRO A 39 8.31 -16.94 0.19
C PRO A 39 9.05 -16.22 1.32
N MET A 40 9.64 -15.05 1.04
CA MET A 40 10.41 -14.26 2.01
C MET A 40 9.54 -13.33 2.88
N GLY A 41 8.31 -13.04 2.43
CA GLY A 41 7.41 -12.08 3.03
C GLY A 41 6.42 -11.49 2.03
N THR A 42 5.66 -10.48 2.47
CA THR A 42 4.71 -9.79 1.59
C THR A 42 5.33 -8.50 1.06
N LEU A 43 5.47 -8.40 -0.25
CA LEU A 43 5.91 -7.18 -0.93
C LEU A 43 4.69 -6.33 -1.30
N ILE A 44 4.73 -5.06 -0.90
CA ILE A 44 3.68 -4.08 -1.16
C ILE A 44 4.32 -2.94 -1.96
N SER A 45 3.96 -2.85 -3.23
CA SER A 45 4.42 -1.77 -4.12
C SER A 45 3.35 -0.69 -4.15
N LEU A 46 3.72 0.52 -3.72
CA LEU A 46 2.82 1.66 -3.64
C LEU A 46 3.21 2.71 -4.67
N ILE A 47 2.29 3.01 -5.59
CA ILE A 47 2.48 4.01 -6.64
C ILE A 47 2.00 5.35 -6.11
N THR A 48 2.83 6.37 -6.22
CA THR A 48 2.55 7.70 -5.65
C THR A 48 3.13 8.83 -6.50
N GLU A 49 2.54 10.02 -6.39
CA GLU A 49 3.11 11.26 -6.95
C GLU A 49 4.23 11.83 -6.05
N ARG A 50 4.10 11.71 -4.72
CA ARG A 50 5.00 12.36 -3.76
C ARG A 50 5.58 11.35 -2.77
N PRO A 51 6.62 10.58 -3.16
CA PRO A 51 7.20 9.54 -2.30
C PRO A 51 7.73 10.07 -0.97
N GLY A 52 8.29 11.28 -0.96
CA GLY A 52 8.85 11.89 0.25
C GLY A 52 7.85 12.07 1.41
N LEU A 53 6.55 12.25 1.11
CA LEU A 53 5.51 12.37 2.13
C LEU A 53 5.21 11.02 2.81
N ILE A 54 5.32 9.91 2.07
CA ILE A 54 5.07 8.56 2.58
C ILE A 54 6.25 8.07 3.42
N ILE A 55 7.48 8.33 2.95
CA ILE A 55 8.72 8.00 3.70
C ILE A 55 8.77 8.78 5.02
N GLY A 56 8.39 10.07 4.95
CA GLY A 56 8.48 11.00 6.07
C GLY A 56 9.92 11.37 6.43
N ARG A 57 10.08 12.19 7.48
CA ARG A 57 11.41 12.64 7.93
C ARG A 57 12.20 11.45 8.49
N GLY A 58 13.35 11.15 7.87
CA GLY A 58 14.26 10.08 8.29
C GLY A 58 13.66 8.66 8.19
N GLY A 59 12.65 8.44 7.34
CA GLY A 59 12.03 7.11 7.19
C GLY A 59 11.09 6.72 8.34
N LYS A 60 10.75 7.65 9.24
CA LYS A 60 9.89 7.36 10.39
C LYS A 60 8.49 6.90 9.97
N ASN A 61 7.93 7.49 8.91
CA ASN A 61 6.56 7.24 8.51
C ASN A 61 6.42 5.91 7.78
N ILE A 62 7.36 5.57 6.88
CA ILE A 62 7.38 4.25 6.24
C ILE A 62 7.60 3.13 7.27
N LYS A 63 8.50 3.33 8.25
CA LYS A 63 8.70 2.34 9.31
C LYS A 63 7.41 2.10 10.11
N LYS A 64 6.72 3.17 10.51
CA LYS A 64 5.43 3.09 11.19
C LYS A 64 4.40 2.33 10.35
N LEU A 65 4.31 2.60 9.05
CA LEU A 65 3.39 1.88 8.16
C LEU A 65 3.72 0.39 8.08
N THR A 66 5.01 0.03 7.99
CA THR A 66 5.45 -1.37 8.00
C THR A 66 5.11 -2.07 9.32
N ASP A 67 5.34 -1.41 10.46
CA ASP A 67 5.02 -1.95 11.79
C ASP A 67 3.49 -2.12 11.96
N ASP A 68 2.71 -1.12 11.53
CA ASP A 68 1.25 -1.17 11.53
C ASP A 68 0.71 -2.34 10.68
N LEU A 69 1.35 -2.64 9.55
CA LEU A 69 0.97 -3.77 8.68
C LEU A 69 1.27 -5.12 9.32
N ALA A 70 2.38 -5.24 10.04
CA ALA A 70 2.73 -6.45 10.78
C ALA A 70 1.74 -6.66 11.95
N GLU A 71 1.51 -5.63 12.76
CA GLU A 71 0.71 -5.73 14.00
C GLU A 71 -0.81 -5.80 13.75
N LYS A 72 -1.35 -4.95 12.87
CA LYS A 72 -2.81 -4.85 12.67
C LYS A 72 -3.37 -5.88 11.69
N PHE A 73 -2.56 -6.30 10.72
CA PHE A 73 -2.99 -7.19 9.64
C PHE A 73 -2.33 -8.57 9.69
N ASP A 74 -1.54 -8.83 10.73
CA ASP A 74 -0.88 -10.11 10.98
C ASP A 74 -0.14 -10.59 9.72
N MET A 75 0.71 -9.71 9.21
CA MET A 75 1.43 -9.89 7.96
C MET A 75 2.86 -10.32 8.26
N GLU A 76 3.27 -11.46 7.69
CA GLU A 76 4.63 -11.94 7.83
C GLU A 76 5.58 -11.10 6.96
N ASN A 77 6.57 -10.48 7.62
CA ASN A 77 7.65 -9.69 7.00
C ASN A 77 7.15 -8.74 5.89
N PRO A 78 6.31 -7.74 6.22
CA PRO A 78 5.87 -6.76 5.23
C PRO A 78 7.05 -5.93 4.74
N GLN A 79 7.17 -5.81 3.42
CA GLN A 79 8.12 -4.91 2.76
C GLN A 79 7.34 -3.91 1.91
N ILE A 80 7.61 -2.62 2.12
CA ILE A 80 6.96 -1.55 1.37
C ILE A 80 7.97 -0.96 0.40
N GLU A 81 7.67 -1.06 -0.89
CA GLU A 81 8.38 -0.36 -1.97
C GLU A 81 7.53 0.79 -2.47
N ILE A 82 8.18 1.92 -2.73
CA ILE A 82 7.50 3.13 -3.20
C ILE A 82 7.97 3.41 -4.62
N GLU A 83 7.01 3.43 -5.54
CA GLU A 83 7.22 3.76 -6.94
C GLU A 83 6.67 5.16 -7.23
N GLU A 84 7.52 6.02 -7.77
CA GLU A 84 7.10 7.35 -8.21
C GLU A 84 6.50 7.26 -9.62
N VAL A 85 5.25 7.73 -9.78
CA VAL A 85 4.55 7.71 -11.07
C VAL A 85 5.21 8.65 -12.11
N GLY A 86 5.93 9.68 -11.64
CA GLY A 86 6.60 10.69 -12.44
C GLY A 86 5.67 11.37 -13.46
N ASN A 87 6.16 11.54 -14.69
CA ASN A 87 5.44 12.24 -15.78
C ASN A 87 4.12 11.56 -16.20
N LYS A 88 3.87 10.32 -15.78
CA LYS A 88 2.64 9.58 -16.08
C LYS A 88 1.51 9.86 -15.08
N ALA A 89 1.74 10.71 -14.06
CA ALA A 89 0.73 11.10 -13.09
C ALA A 89 -0.63 11.50 -13.71
N PRO A 90 -0.69 12.31 -14.79
CA PRO A 90 -1.95 12.73 -15.39
C PRO A 90 -2.78 11.60 -16.03
N LEU A 91 -2.14 10.47 -16.34
CA LEU A 91 -2.79 9.29 -16.92
C LEU A 91 -3.36 8.36 -15.84
N ASN A 92 -3.06 8.59 -14.56
CA ASN A 92 -3.58 7.81 -13.46
C ASN A 92 -4.84 8.47 -12.88
N GLY A 93 -6.00 7.84 -13.13
CA GLY A 93 -7.29 8.35 -12.68
C GLY A 93 -7.43 8.49 -11.16
N GLN A 94 -6.73 7.66 -10.37
CA GLN A 94 -6.78 7.76 -8.91
C GLN A 94 -6.02 8.99 -8.43
N ILE A 95 -4.81 9.21 -8.93
CA ILE A 95 -4.01 10.40 -8.58
C ILE A 95 -4.77 11.67 -8.94
N MET A 96 -5.36 11.72 -10.14
CA MET A 96 -6.11 12.89 -10.60
C MET A 96 -7.38 13.15 -9.76
N ALA A 97 -8.06 12.11 -9.30
CA ALA A 97 -9.24 12.25 -8.43
C ALA A 97 -8.91 12.88 -7.07
N TYR A 98 -7.70 12.66 -6.54
CA TYR A 98 -7.25 13.23 -5.27
C TYR A 98 -6.58 14.60 -5.40
N LYS A 99 -6.39 15.09 -6.62
CA LYS A 99 -5.69 16.35 -6.91
C LYS A 99 -6.61 17.59 -6.90
N VAL A 100 -7.90 17.39 -6.62
CA VAL A 100 -8.96 18.41 -6.70
C VAL A 100 -8.94 19.34 -5.50
#